data_AF-A0AAP4Y4L2-F1
#
_entry.id   AF-A0AAP4Y4L2-F1
#
_cell.length_a   1.000
_cell.length_b   1.000
_cell.length_c   1.000
_cell.angle_alpha   90.00
_cell.angle_beta   90.00
_cell.angle_gamma   90.00
#
_symmetry.space_group_name_H-M   'P 1'
#
loop_
_entity.id
_entity.type
_entity.pdbx_description
1 polymer ?
#
loop_
_entity_poly.entity_id
_entity_poly.type
_entity_poly.pdbx_seq_one_letter_code
_entity_poly.pdbx_strand_id
1 'polypeptide(L)'
;MIQAQRADSIQVEVSPAVAASDGRVRYSYDLRSMQASVQYVEIFGLEVAKRGVTSVRAPQGWRAFFPWQVQAWSRYFPRRAETDRVLVWANVDNRRRLGPGGTAEGFGFDTNLLPGLTLNWTKGLIPVPTFPEEAMPDSTVGASLFENSVSDTTIGPAVPPEAADEPDEILRQMSTLLDFSCRRGWIDNHGICNSLSKKLQHVHSSVADGNDQAASGQLGAFRHELSAQRGKHVSESAFGALDLYAGRLAERLQAP
;
A
#
# COMPACT_ATOMS: atom_id res chain seq x y z
N MET A 1 -17.73 27.95 22.25
CA MET A 1 -16.55 27.11 21.96
C MET A 1 -16.77 26.49 20.59
N ILE A 2 -16.15 27.03 19.54
CA ILE A 2 -16.32 26.53 18.16
C ILE A 2 -15.35 25.37 18.01
N GLN A 3 -15.84 24.14 18.15
CA GLN A 3 -15.06 22.95 17.81
C GLN A 3 -14.96 22.87 16.29
N ALA A 4 -13.80 23.24 15.74
CA ALA A 4 -13.44 22.91 14.37
C ALA A 4 -13.08 21.42 14.28
N GLN A 5 -14.02 20.53 14.59
CA GLN A 5 -13.92 19.14 14.16
C GLN A 5 -14.57 19.05 12.79
N ARG A 6 -13.75 18.95 11.74
CA ARG A 6 -14.20 18.30 10.52
C ARG A 6 -13.30 17.10 10.30
N ALA A 7 -13.83 15.94 10.67
CA ALA A 7 -13.31 14.69 10.15
C ALA A 7 -13.29 14.77 8.62
N ASP A 8 -12.21 14.30 8.03
CA ASP A 8 -12.07 14.27 6.59
C ASP A 8 -13.28 13.60 5.93
N SER A 9 -13.80 14.26 4.91
CA SER A 9 -14.97 13.85 4.13
C SER A 9 -14.55 13.54 2.68
N ILE A 10 -13.42 12.84 2.56
CA ILE A 10 -12.94 12.29 1.30
C ILE A 10 -13.23 10.79 1.24
N GLN A 11 -13.47 10.30 0.03
CA GLN A 11 -13.53 8.89 -0.27
C GLN A 11 -12.54 8.64 -1.39
N VAL A 12 -11.50 7.86 -1.09
CA VAL A 12 -10.42 7.62 -2.04
C VAL A 12 -10.21 6.12 -2.19
N GLU A 13 -10.14 5.68 -3.43
CA GLU A 13 -9.72 4.34 -3.78
C GLU A 13 -8.23 4.36 -4.11
N VAL A 14 -7.49 3.44 -3.50
CA VAL A 14 -6.04 3.27 -3.70
C VAL A 14 -5.82 1.97 -4.44
N SER A 15 -5.22 2.06 -5.63
CA SER A 15 -4.88 0.90 -6.46
C SER A 15 -3.36 0.71 -6.46
N PRO A 16 -2.81 -0.20 -5.65
CA PRO A 16 -1.37 -0.47 -5.66
C PRO A 16 -0.98 -1.36 -6.84
N ALA A 17 0.24 -1.23 -7.32
CA ALA A 17 0.88 -2.16 -8.24
C ALA A 17 2.28 -2.48 -7.74
N VAL A 18 2.66 -3.76 -7.85
CA VAL A 18 3.95 -4.27 -7.39
C VAL A 18 4.65 -4.95 -8.56
N ALA A 19 5.93 -4.63 -8.75
CA ALA A 19 6.76 -5.30 -9.75
C ALA A 19 8.18 -5.50 -9.22
N ALA A 20 8.83 -6.61 -9.61
CA ALA A 20 10.27 -6.74 -9.46
C ALA A 20 11.00 -5.84 -10.48
N SER A 21 12.10 -5.21 -10.08
CA SER A 21 12.94 -4.37 -10.94
C SER A 21 14.38 -4.40 -10.42
N ASP A 22 15.31 -4.98 -11.17
CA ASP A 22 16.77 -4.94 -10.91
C ASP A 22 17.17 -5.31 -9.47
N GLY A 23 16.65 -6.44 -8.96
CA GLY A 23 16.90 -6.90 -7.58
C GLY A 23 16.20 -6.08 -6.50
N ARG A 24 15.24 -5.23 -6.88
CA ARG A 24 14.38 -4.44 -5.99
C ARG A 24 12.92 -4.70 -6.28
N VAL A 25 12.07 -4.21 -5.40
CA VAL A 25 10.62 -4.17 -5.56
C VAL A 25 10.19 -2.74 -5.80
N ARG A 26 9.48 -2.54 -6.92
CA ARG A 26 8.84 -1.30 -7.30
C ARG A 26 7.40 -1.32 -6.81
N TYR A 27 7.04 -0.30 -6.02
CA TYR A 27 5.66 -0.02 -5.65
C TYR A 27 5.20 1.22 -6.41
N SER A 28 4.00 1.11 -6.98
CA SER A 28 3.27 2.22 -7.59
C SER A 28 1.85 2.25 -7.03
N TYR A 29 1.25 3.43 -6.97
CA TYR A 29 -0.10 3.64 -6.48
C TYR A 29 -0.81 4.62 -7.39
N ASP A 30 -2.04 4.29 -7.72
CA ASP A 30 -2.98 5.19 -8.36
C ASP A 30 -4.07 5.54 -7.34
N LEU A 31 -4.45 6.81 -7.32
CA LEU A 31 -5.48 7.34 -6.43
C LEU A 31 -6.66 7.79 -7.26
N ARG A 32 -7.86 7.35 -6.86
CA ARG A 32 -9.12 7.86 -7.39
C ARG A 32 -9.92 8.50 -6.27
N SER A 33 -10.16 9.81 -6.38
CA SER A 33 -11.13 10.46 -5.52
C SER A 33 -12.52 10.13 -6.03
N MET A 34 -13.37 9.56 -5.19
CA MET A 34 -14.74 9.19 -5.56
C MET A 34 -15.57 10.45 -5.82
N GLN A 35 -16.63 10.34 -6.64
CA GLN A 35 -17.52 11.48 -6.88
C GLN A 35 -18.22 11.97 -5.60
N ALA A 36 -18.39 11.10 -4.61
CA ALA A 36 -18.97 11.42 -3.32
C ALA A 36 -18.03 12.21 -2.38
N SER A 37 -16.75 12.36 -2.72
CA SER A 37 -15.82 13.21 -1.98
C SER A 37 -16.30 14.66 -1.98
N VAL A 38 -16.20 15.36 -0.85
CA VAL A 38 -16.54 16.79 -0.76
C VAL A 38 -15.30 17.69 -0.65
N GLN A 39 -14.11 17.09 -0.64
CA GLN A 39 -12.83 17.79 -0.57
C GLN A 39 -11.89 17.33 -1.69
N TYR A 40 -10.90 18.18 -1.99
CA TYR A 40 -9.74 17.79 -2.77
C TYR A 40 -8.81 16.93 -1.92
N VAL A 41 -8.11 15.98 -2.53
CA VAL A 41 -7.02 15.28 -1.85
C VAL A 41 -5.81 16.21 -1.75
N GLU A 42 -5.32 16.39 -0.53
CA GLU A 42 -4.15 17.22 -0.22
C GLU A 42 -2.91 16.35 0.02
N ILE A 43 -3.08 15.25 0.75
CA ILE A 43 -1.98 14.36 1.12
C ILE A 43 -2.38 12.91 0.88
N PHE A 44 -1.44 12.12 0.36
CA PHE A 44 -1.44 10.67 0.42
C PHE A 44 -0.20 10.20 1.16
N GLY A 45 -0.35 9.27 2.09
CA GLY A 45 0.72 8.75 2.92
C GLY A 45 0.67 7.24 3.02
N LEU A 46 1.82 6.63 3.23
CA LEU A 46 1.98 5.19 3.37
C LEU A 46 2.92 4.88 4.54
N GLU A 47 2.59 3.86 5.33
CA GLU A 47 3.53 3.34 6.31
C GLU A 47 4.64 2.58 5.58
N VAL A 48 5.85 3.15 5.61
CA VAL A 48 7.05 2.64 4.97
C VAL A 48 8.25 2.98 5.84
N ALA A 49 8.96 1.96 6.31
CA ALA A 49 10.26 2.18 6.93
C ALA A 49 11.21 2.85 5.93
N LYS A 50 11.80 4.00 6.30
CA LYS A 50 12.76 4.72 5.45
C LYS A 50 13.89 3.82 4.97
N ARG A 51 14.36 2.91 5.84
CA ARG A 51 15.45 1.99 5.51
C ARG A 51 14.99 1.04 4.40
N GLY A 52 15.62 1.15 3.24
CA GLY A 52 15.33 0.31 2.06
C GLY A 52 14.82 1.10 0.87
N VAL A 53 14.19 2.27 1.07
CA VAL A 53 13.69 3.12 -0.02
C VAL A 53 14.86 3.78 -0.76
N THR A 54 14.94 3.58 -2.08
CA THR A 54 16.06 4.07 -2.91
C THR A 54 15.68 5.08 -3.97
N SER A 55 14.42 5.11 -4.38
CA SER A 55 13.90 6.10 -5.31
C SER A 55 12.48 6.46 -4.89
N VAL A 56 12.06 7.69 -5.15
CA VAL A 56 10.66 8.10 -4.92
C VAL A 56 10.19 8.88 -6.13
N ARG A 57 8.96 8.60 -6.55
CA ARG A 57 8.28 9.18 -7.71
C ARG A 57 7.01 9.86 -7.23
N ALA A 58 6.70 11.00 -7.81
CA ALA A 58 5.49 11.75 -7.53
C ALA A 58 4.85 12.19 -8.85
N PRO A 59 3.51 12.18 -8.95
CA PRO A 59 2.81 12.76 -10.09
C PRO A 59 3.09 14.26 -10.22
N GLN A 60 2.80 14.83 -11.39
CA GLN A 60 2.96 16.27 -11.59
C GLN A 60 2.07 17.08 -10.64
N GLY A 61 2.64 18.08 -9.97
CA GLY A 61 1.93 18.88 -8.95
C GLY A 61 2.00 18.29 -7.54
N TRP A 62 2.65 17.14 -7.36
CA TRP A 62 2.89 16.50 -6.08
C TRP A 62 4.37 16.48 -5.74
N ARG A 63 4.69 16.45 -4.45
CA ARG A 63 6.04 16.22 -3.94
C ARG A 63 6.01 15.12 -2.90
N ALA A 64 6.99 14.22 -3.00
CA ALA A 64 7.21 13.18 -2.02
C ALA A 64 8.28 13.61 -1.01
N PHE A 65 8.10 13.28 0.26
CA PHE A 65 9.08 13.52 1.31
C PHE A 65 8.83 12.61 2.51
N PHE A 66 9.85 12.45 3.34
CA PHE A 66 9.69 11.90 4.67
C PHE A 66 9.49 13.05 5.68
N PRO A 67 8.48 13.01 6.56
CA PRO A 67 8.11 14.17 7.39
C PRO A 67 9.23 14.78 8.23
N TRP A 68 10.16 13.97 8.74
CA TRP A 68 11.31 14.45 9.51
C TRP A 68 12.29 15.32 8.71
N GLN A 69 12.24 15.28 7.37
CA GLN A 69 13.03 16.16 6.50
C GLN A 69 12.50 17.60 6.46
N VAL A 70 11.24 17.82 6.84
CA VAL A 70 10.61 19.13 6.79
C VAL A 70 10.30 19.60 8.19
N GLN A 71 11.17 20.46 8.75
CA GLN A 71 11.06 20.94 10.14
C GLN A 71 9.68 21.55 10.47
N ALA A 72 9.05 22.22 9.50
CA ALA A 72 7.71 22.80 9.62
C ALA A 72 6.59 21.76 9.81
N TRP A 73 6.84 20.49 9.49
CA TRP A 73 5.87 19.40 9.59
C TRP A 73 5.99 18.59 10.87
N SER A 74 7.01 18.83 11.70
CA SER A 74 7.18 18.16 13.01
C SER A 74 5.94 18.29 13.91
N ARG A 75 5.18 19.39 13.79
CA ARG A 75 3.92 19.63 14.52
C ARG A 75 2.76 18.72 14.10
N TYR A 76 2.78 18.20 12.88
CA TYR A 76 1.74 17.29 12.36
C TYR A 76 2.04 15.82 12.65
N PHE A 77 3.25 15.52 13.10
CA PHE A 77 3.73 14.18 13.47
C PHE A 77 4.35 14.22 14.87
N PRO A 78 3.52 14.31 15.92
CA PRO A 78 4.00 14.57 17.28
C PRO A 78 4.87 13.45 17.86
N ARG A 79 4.93 12.26 17.24
CA ARG A 79 5.79 11.15 17.68
C ARG A 79 6.91 10.86 16.68
N ARG A 80 8.15 11.05 17.13
CA ARG A 80 9.38 10.81 16.35
C ARG A 80 9.48 9.38 15.77
N ALA A 81 8.96 8.39 16.50
CA ALA A 81 8.93 7.00 16.04
C ALA A 81 7.97 6.78 14.85
N GLU A 82 6.92 7.60 14.71
CA GLU A 82 5.98 7.54 13.60
C GLU A 82 6.58 8.19 12.34
N THR A 83 7.40 9.24 12.48
CA THR A 83 8.00 9.94 11.32
C THR A 83 9.00 9.11 10.52
N ASP A 84 9.69 8.15 11.14
CA ASP A 84 10.71 7.32 10.46
C ASP A 84 10.10 6.22 9.59
N ARG A 85 8.78 6.05 9.66
CA ARG A 85 8.03 4.99 9.01
C ARG A 85 6.92 5.53 8.09
N VAL A 86 6.99 6.80 7.67
CA VAL A 86 5.95 7.38 6.81
C VAL A 86 6.58 8.06 5.60
N LEU A 87 6.14 7.62 4.42
CA LEU A 87 6.37 8.31 3.15
C LEU A 87 5.11 9.09 2.77
N VAL A 88 5.28 10.38 2.48
CA VAL A 88 4.16 11.28 2.20
C VAL A 88 4.32 11.87 0.81
N TRP A 89 3.22 11.92 0.06
CA TRP A 89 3.04 12.76 -1.11
C TRP A 89 2.06 13.88 -0.79
N ALA A 90 2.50 15.12 -0.90
CA ALA A 90 1.62 16.29 -0.73
C ALA A 90 1.46 17.03 -2.06
N ASN A 91 0.24 17.49 -2.33
CA ASN A 91 -0.04 18.38 -3.44
C ASN A 91 0.60 19.75 -3.16
N VAL A 92 1.39 20.25 -4.11
CA VAL A 92 2.06 21.55 -4.02
C VAL A 92 1.65 22.53 -5.12
N ASP A 93 0.75 22.10 -6.01
CA ASP A 93 0.20 22.92 -7.09
C ASP A 93 -1.34 22.92 -7.02
N ASN A 94 -1.88 24.04 -6.53
CA ASN A 94 -3.32 24.24 -6.36
C ASN A 94 -4.12 24.07 -7.67
N ARG A 95 -3.50 24.23 -8.84
CA ARG A 95 -4.15 24.05 -10.14
C ARG A 95 -4.30 22.58 -10.54
N ARG A 96 -3.60 21.67 -9.85
CA ARG A 96 -3.53 20.22 -10.15
C ARG A 96 -3.98 19.36 -8.97
N ARG A 97 -4.85 19.92 -8.13
CA ARG A 97 -5.43 19.18 -7.01
C ARG A 97 -6.33 18.07 -7.51
N LEU A 98 -6.31 16.95 -6.79
CA LEU A 98 -7.17 15.80 -7.08
C LEU A 98 -8.56 16.05 -6.49
N GLY A 99 -9.47 16.58 -7.30
CA GLY A 99 -10.86 16.83 -6.90
C GLY A 99 -11.76 15.60 -6.97
N PRO A 100 -13.02 15.69 -6.52
CA PRO A 100 -13.99 14.60 -6.60
C PRO A 100 -14.13 14.06 -8.03
N GLY A 101 -14.11 12.73 -8.17
CA GLY A 101 -14.15 12.03 -9.45
C GLY A 101 -12.82 11.99 -10.23
N GLY A 102 -11.79 12.73 -9.78
CA GLY A 102 -10.49 12.76 -10.42
C GLY A 102 -9.63 11.53 -10.11
N THR A 103 -8.62 11.31 -10.95
CA THR A 103 -7.55 10.32 -10.75
C THR A 103 -6.17 10.97 -10.76
N ALA A 104 -5.24 10.39 -10.02
CA ALA A 104 -3.83 10.73 -10.07
C ALA A 104 -2.99 9.45 -10.06
N GLU A 105 -2.03 9.35 -10.96
CA GLU A 105 -1.23 8.15 -11.20
C GLU A 105 0.26 8.46 -11.05
N GLY A 106 1.04 7.44 -10.70
CA GLY A 106 2.51 7.55 -10.64
C GLY A 106 3.08 7.95 -9.29
N PHE A 107 2.30 7.80 -8.21
CA PHE A 107 2.86 7.74 -6.87
C PHE A 107 3.67 6.46 -6.75
N GLY A 108 4.90 6.50 -6.26
CA GLY A 108 5.65 5.26 -6.13
C GLY A 108 7.05 5.42 -5.61
N PHE A 109 7.70 4.29 -5.34
CA PHE A 109 9.07 4.22 -4.88
C PHE A 109 9.64 2.83 -5.12
N ASP A 110 10.96 2.69 -5.06
CA ASP A 110 11.63 1.39 -5.11
C ASP A 110 12.26 1.09 -3.75
N THR A 111 12.18 -0.18 -3.32
CA THR A 111 12.77 -0.66 -2.07
C THR A 111 13.22 -2.12 -2.20
N ASN A 112 14.03 -2.62 -1.28
CA ASN A 112 14.31 -4.04 -1.18
C ASN A 112 13.22 -4.81 -0.42
N LEU A 113 12.36 -4.13 0.35
CA LEU A 113 11.31 -4.77 1.14
C LEU A 113 10.24 -5.44 0.25
N LEU A 114 9.85 -6.66 0.63
CA LEU A 114 8.83 -7.44 -0.03
C LEU A 114 7.40 -6.98 0.32
N PRO A 115 6.42 -7.33 -0.53
CA PRO A 115 5.04 -6.89 -0.35
C PRO A 115 4.44 -7.43 0.93
N GLY A 116 3.62 -6.64 1.59
CA GLY A 116 2.71 -7.10 2.63
C GLY A 116 1.63 -6.06 2.86
N LEU A 117 0.84 -6.25 3.91
CA LEU A 117 -0.22 -5.32 4.25
C LEU A 117 0.38 -4.13 5.02
N THR A 118 0.05 -2.93 4.57
CA THR A 118 0.47 -1.69 5.22
C THR A 118 -0.69 -0.69 5.32
N LEU A 119 -0.59 0.23 6.27
CA LEU A 119 -1.54 1.32 6.39
C LEU A 119 -1.24 2.41 5.36
N ASN A 120 -2.30 2.93 4.77
CA ASN A 120 -2.25 4.17 4.02
C ASN A 120 -3.18 5.20 4.65
N TRP A 121 -2.88 6.47 4.39
CA TRP A 121 -3.68 7.61 4.83
C TRP A 121 -3.89 8.54 3.66
N THR A 122 -5.09 9.08 3.57
CA THR A 122 -5.38 10.17 2.66
C THR A 122 -5.97 11.30 3.45
N LYS A 123 -5.46 12.52 3.24
CA LYS A 123 -5.99 13.74 3.86
C LYS A 123 -6.68 14.64 2.84
N GLY A 124 -7.87 15.09 3.20
CA GLY A 124 -8.61 16.11 2.47
C GLY A 124 -8.03 17.51 2.72
N LEU A 125 -8.15 18.38 1.72
CA LEU A 125 -7.90 19.80 1.91
C LEU A 125 -8.96 20.35 2.87
N ILE A 126 -8.52 20.82 4.02
CA ILE A 126 -9.36 21.54 4.97
C ILE A 126 -9.11 23.03 4.74
N PRO A 127 -10.10 23.81 4.26
CA PRO A 127 -9.96 25.25 4.13
C PRO A 127 -9.61 25.86 5.48
N VAL A 128 -8.63 26.78 5.49
CA VAL A 128 -8.31 27.55 6.69
C VAL A 128 -9.57 28.33 7.08
N PRO A 129 -10.12 28.14 8.29
CA PRO A 129 -11.29 28.90 8.71
C PRO A 129 -10.91 30.38 8.78
N THR A 130 -11.79 31.25 8.29
CA THR A 130 -11.66 32.70 8.49
C THR A 130 -12.17 33.04 9.88
N PHE A 131 -11.27 33.48 10.76
CA PHE A 131 -11.64 33.98 12.09
C PHE A 131 -11.66 35.51 12.06
N PRO A 132 -12.59 36.16 12.78
CA PRO A 132 -12.41 37.55 13.18
C PRO A 132 -11.08 37.70 13.94
N GLU A 133 -10.39 38.82 13.74
CA GLU A 133 -9.01 39.07 14.26
C GLU A 133 -8.89 38.84 15.78
N GLU A 134 -9.98 39.02 16.51
CA GLU A 134 -10.07 38.91 17.98
C GLU A 134 -10.37 37.48 18.49
N ALA A 135 -10.61 36.51 17.61
CA ALA A 135 -11.13 35.17 17.97
C ALA A 135 -10.25 34.00 17.51
N MET A 136 -8.96 34.22 17.25
CA MET A 136 -8.05 33.12 16.95
C MET A 136 -7.92 32.17 18.15
N PRO A 137 -8.21 30.86 17.98
CA PRO A 137 -8.09 29.91 19.07
C PRO A 137 -6.62 29.63 19.41
N ASP A 138 -6.31 29.44 20.70
CA ASP A 138 -4.97 29.12 21.23
C ASP A 138 -4.41 27.79 20.68
N SER A 139 -5.27 26.89 20.20
CA SER A 139 -4.85 25.70 19.46
C SER A 139 -5.81 25.37 18.31
N THR A 140 -5.23 24.93 17.19
CA THR A 140 -5.99 24.32 16.12
C THR A 140 -6.17 22.84 16.46
N VAL A 141 -7.37 22.48 16.95
CA VAL A 141 -7.80 21.08 17.01
C VAL A 141 -7.67 20.51 15.59
N GLY A 142 -6.99 19.36 15.44
CA GLY A 142 -6.79 18.72 14.14
C GLY A 142 -5.38 18.81 13.52
N ALA A 143 -4.33 19.01 14.34
CA ALA A 143 -2.95 19.04 13.82
C ALA A 143 -2.41 17.64 13.45
N SER A 144 -2.89 16.55 14.04
CA SER A 144 -2.35 15.22 13.70
C SER A 144 -2.78 14.80 12.30
N LEU A 145 -1.83 14.49 11.41
CA LEU A 145 -2.16 13.95 10.08
C LEU A 145 -3.04 12.70 10.23
N PHE A 146 -2.70 11.80 11.15
CA PHE A 146 -3.35 10.51 11.31
C PHE A 146 -4.78 10.61 11.84
N GLU A 147 -5.06 11.57 12.72
CA GLU A 147 -6.41 11.78 13.26
C GLU A 147 -7.33 12.48 12.25
N ASN A 148 -6.75 13.20 11.29
CA ASN A 148 -7.47 13.97 10.27
C ASN A 148 -7.17 13.43 8.88
N SER A 149 -7.08 12.11 8.76
CA SER A 149 -6.98 11.40 7.50
C SER A 149 -7.96 10.24 7.50
N VAL A 150 -8.46 9.89 6.31
CA VAL A 150 -9.07 8.58 6.09
C VAL A 150 -7.94 7.56 5.97
N SER A 151 -8.00 6.49 6.76
CA SER A 151 -7.06 5.38 6.69
C SER A 151 -7.69 4.16 6.04
N ASP A 152 -6.86 3.41 5.30
CA ASP A 152 -7.21 2.09 4.76
C ASP A 152 -5.97 1.19 4.79
N THR A 153 -6.15 -0.11 4.55
CA THR A 153 -5.06 -1.06 4.35
C THR A 153 -4.82 -1.24 2.84
N THR A 154 -3.56 -1.30 2.44
CA THR A 154 -3.15 -1.57 1.05
C THR A 154 -1.93 -2.49 1.01
N ILE A 155 -1.49 -2.86 -0.20
CA ILE A 155 -0.20 -3.52 -0.39
C ILE A 155 0.90 -2.47 -0.34
N GLY A 156 1.91 -2.71 0.48
CA GLY A 156 3.13 -1.93 0.48
C GLY A 156 4.31 -2.72 1.04
N PRO A 157 5.45 -2.07 1.28
CA PRO A 157 6.65 -2.72 1.76
C PRO A 157 6.54 -3.04 3.25
N ALA A 158 6.40 -4.32 3.59
CA ALA A 158 6.21 -4.73 4.98
C ALA A 158 7.25 -5.75 5.45
N VAL A 159 7.74 -6.60 4.54
CA VAL A 159 8.53 -7.77 4.93
C VAL A 159 9.99 -7.58 4.48
N PRO A 160 10.95 -7.59 5.42
CA PRO A 160 12.36 -7.60 5.06
C PRO A 160 12.70 -8.83 4.22
N PRO A 161 13.55 -8.72 3.18
CA PRO A 161 13.95 -9.86 2.36
C PRO A 161 14.42 -11.05 3.20
N GLU A 162 15.24 -10.81 4.21
CA GLU A 162 15.81 -11.84 5.08
C GLU A 162 14.74 -12.62 5.85
N ALA A 163 13.59 -12.01 6.16
CA ALA A 163 12.49 -12.70 6.83
C ALA A 163 11.82 -13.70 5.87
N ALA A 164 11.85 -13.43 4.56
CA ALA A 164 11.28 -14.30 3.54
C ALA A 164 12.30 -15.31 2.97
N ASP A 165 13.30 -15.70 3.76
CA ASP A 165 14.20 -16.80 3.40
C ASP A 165 13.67 -18.17 3.86
N GLU A 166 12.68 -18.18 4.77
CA GLU A 166 12.05 -19.41 5.24
C GLU A 166 10.78 -19.75 4.42
N PRO A 167 10.63 -20.98 3.90
CA PRO A 167 9.46 -21.39 3.13
C PRO A 167 8.12 -21.13 3.84
N ASP A 168 8.05 -21.40 5.15
CA ASP A 168 6.84 -21.19 5.94
C ASP A 168 6.42 -19.73 6.02
N GLU A 169 7.39 -18.81 6.17
CA GLU A 169 7.10 -17.37 6.20
C GLU A 169 6.64 -16.88 4.81
N ILE A 170 7.25 -17.37 3.72
CA ILE A 170 6.78 -17.09 2.36
C ILE A 170 5.32 -17.54 2.19
N LEU A 171 5.01 -18.79 2.55
CA LEU A 171 3.66 -19.36 2.43
C LEU A 171 2.64 -18.61 3.28
N ARG A 172 3.02 -18.18 4.49
CA ARG A 172 2.17 -17.36 5.37
C ARG A 172 1.86 -16.00 4.73
N GLN A 173 2.85 -15.36 4.12
CA GLN A 173 2.64 -14.09 3.42
C GLN A 173 1.77 -14.24 2.18
N MET A 174 2.01 -15.28 1.36
CA MET A 174 1.14 -15.60 0.22
C MET A 174 -0.30 -15.81 0.64
N SER A 175 -0.53 -16.54 1.73
CA SER A 175 -1.88 -16.80 2.26
C SER A 175 -2.54 -15.51 2.74
N THR A 176 -1.80 -14.68 3.47
CA THR A 176 -2.27 -13.37 3.96
C THR A 176 -2.67 -12.45 2.82
N LEU A 177 -1.83 -12.37 1.78
CA LEU A 177 -2.07 -11.54 0.60
C LEU A 177 -3.21 -12.06 -0.27
N LEU A 178 -3.33 -13.37 -0.43
CA LEU A 178 -4.41 -14.00 -1.18
C LEU A 178 -5.76 -13.71 -0.51
N ASP A 179 -5.85 -13.97 0.79
CA ASP A 179 -7.04 -13.70 1.61
C ASP A 179 -7.45 -12.23 1.56
N PHE A 180 -6.48 -11.32 1.71
CA PHE A 180 -6.73 -9.89 1.60
C PHE A 180 -7.22 -9.51 0.21
N SER A 181 -6.58 -10.03 -0.84
CA SER A 181 -6.95 -9.73 -2.24
C SER A 181 -8.37 -10.20 -2.56
N CYS A 182 -8.76 -11.37 -2.07
CA CYS A 182 -10.13 -11.89 -2.21
C CYS A 182 -11.15 -11.02 -1.47
N ARG A 183 -10.88 -10.63 -0.21
CA ARG A 183 -11.78 -9.75 0.55
C ARG A 183 -11.89 -8.34 -0.03
N ARG A 184 -10.80 -7.81 -0.60
CA ARG A 184 -10.78 -6.46 -1.20
C ARG A 184 -11.44 -6.41 -2.58
N GLY A 185 -11.69 -7.56 -3.20
CA GLY A 185 -12.20 -7.66 -4.57
C GLY A 185 -11.11 -7.49 -5.64
N TRP A 186 -9.83 -7.55 -5.26
CA TRP A 186 -8.72 -7.62 -6.22
C TRP A 186 -8.63 -8.99 -6.88
N ILE A 187 -9.20 -10.01 -6.24
CA ILE A 187 -9.62 -11.23 -6.90
C ILE A 187 -11.14 -11.28 -6.79
N ASP A 188 -11.83 -10.98 -7.89
CA ASP A 188 -13.28 -10.70 -7.88
C ASP A 188 -14.15 -11.95 -8.03
N ASN A 189 -13.55 -13.08 -8.39
CA ASN A 189 -14.24 -14.34 -8.61
C ASN A 189 -13.99 -15.30 -7.43
N HIS A 190 -15.06 -15.64 -6.70
CA HIS A 190 -15.00 -16.56 -5.56
C HIS A 190 -14.49 -17.96 -5.93
N GLY A 191 -14.79 -18.45 -7.13
CA GLY A 191 -14.27 -19.72 -7.63
C GLY A 191 -12.75 -19.69 -7.80
N ILE A 192 -12.22 -18.59 -8.34
CA ILE A 192 -10.76 -18.37 -8.48
C ILE A 192 -10.08 -18.25 -7.10
N CYS A 193 -10.67 -17.49 -6.16
CA CYS A 193 -10.18 -17.42 -4.78
C CYS A 193 -10.04 -18.81 -4.14
N ASN A 194 -11.09 -19.63 -4.21
CA ASN A 194 -11.08 -20.98 -3.65
C ASN A 194 -10.06 -21.89 -4.35
N SER A 195 -9.95 -21.78 -5.67
CA SER A 195 -9.02 -22.57 -6.47
C SER A 195 -7.55 -22.25 -6.13
N LEU A 196 -7.20 -20.96 -6.06
CA LEU A 196 -5.87 -20.49 -5.66
C LEU A 196 -5.55 -20.87 -4.21
N SER A 197 -6.51 -20.72 -3.29
CA SER A 197 -6.33 -21.07 -1.87
C SER A 197 -6.03 -22.55 -1.69
N LYS A 198 -6.79 -23.44 -2.35
CA LYS A 198 -6.52 -24.89 -2.33
C LYS A 198 -5.15 -25.24 -2.91
N LYS A 199 -4.74 -24.61 -4.01
CA LYS A 199 -3.40 -24.84 -4.58
C LYS A 199 -2.32 -24.43 -3.60
N LEU A 200 -2.46 -23.29 -2.94
CA LEU A 200 -1.50 -22.84 -1.93
C LEU A 200 -1.46 -23.76 -0.71
N GLN A 201 -2.60 -24.30 -0.27
CA GLN A 201 -2.67 -25.32 0.78
C GLN A 201 -1.91 -26.59 0.40
N HIS A 202 -2.04 -27.06 -0.85
CA HIS A 202 -1.28 -28.22 -1.32
C HIS A 202 0.22 -27.95 -1.31
N VAL A 203 0.67 -26.78 -1.77
CA VAL A 203 2.09 -26.39 -1.68
C VAL A 203 2.55 -26.44 -0.23
N HIS A 204 1.78 -25.87 0.69
CA HIS A 204 2.10 -25.89 2.11
C HIS A 204 2.23 -27.30 2.68
N SER A 205 1.34 -28.23 2.32
CA SER A 205 1.45 -29.63 2.75
C SER A 205 2.73 -30.28 2.23
N SER A 206 3.05 -30.11 0.95
CA SER A 206 4.25 -30.71 0.38
C SER A 206 5.55 -30.14 0.96
N VAL A 207 5.59 -28.84 1.26
CA VAL A 207 6.72 -28.21 1.97
C VAL A 207 6.87 -28.78 3.38
N ALA A 208 5.77 -28.91 4.12
CA ALA A 208 5.79 -29.47 5.47
C ALA A 208 6.24 -30.94 5.49
N ASP A 209 5.92 -31.70 4.43
CA ASP A 209 6.33 -33.09 4.26
C ASP A 209 7.78 -33.24 3.71
N GLY A 210 8.48 -32.13 3.44
CA GLY A 210 9.82 -32.14 2.84
C GLY A 210 9.86 -32.64 1.39
N ASN A 211 8.74 -32.58 0.68
CA ASN A 211 8.60 -33.03 -0.71
C ASN A 211 8.71 -31.84 -1.68
N ASP A 212 9.91 -31.31 -1.82
CA ASP A 212 10.17 -30.10 -2.61
C ASP A 212 9.81 -30.25 -4.10
N GLN A 213 9.95 -31.46 -4.65
CA GLN A 213 9.56 -31.73 -6.03
C GLN A 213 8.03 -31.62 -6.22
N ALA A 214 7.24 -32.17 -5.30
CA ALA A 214 5.79 -32.03 -5.34
C ALA A 214 5.36 -30.58 -5.07
N ALA A 215 5.98 -29.92 -4.09
CA ALA A 215 5.74 -28.51 -3.77
C ALA A 215 5.99 -27.62 -5.00
N SER A 216 7.09 -27.83 -5.72
CA SER A 216 7.45 -27.10 -6.93
C SER A 216 6.41 -27.28 -8.04
N GLY A 217 5.95 -28.52 -8.28
CA GLY A 217 4.90 -28.80 -9.26
C GLY A 217 3.56 -28.11 -8.91
N GLN A 218 3.17 -28.14 -7.64
CA GLN A 218 1.95 -27.50 -7.15
C GLN A 218 2.04 -25.97 -7.19
N LEU A 219 3.21 -25.41 -6.87
CA LEU A 219 3.48 -23.98 -6.97
C LEU A 219 3.44 -23.51 -8.42
N GLY A 220 3.95 -24.32 -9.35
CA GLY A 220 3.81 -24.09 -10.79
C GLY A 220 2.34 -24.02 -11.21
N ALA A 221 1.49 -24.92 -10.71
CA ALA A 221 0.06 -24.89 -10.97
C ALA A 221 -0.63 -23.64 -10.39
N PHE A 222 -0.24 -23.21 -9.18
CA PHE A 222 -0.71 -21.95 -8.58
C PHE A 222 -0.36 -20.75 -9.47
N ARG A 223 0.91 -20.61 -9.87
CA ARG A 223 1.39 -19.51 -10.72
C ARG A 223 0.72 -19.51 -12.09
N HIS A 224 0.51 -20.68 -12.67
CA HIS A 224 -0.17 -20.79 -13.97
C HIS A 224 -1.59 -20.25 -13.92
N GLU A 225 -2.38 -20.63 -12.90
CA GLU A 225 -3.73 -20.11 -12.73
C GLU A 225 -3.73 -18.61 -12.42
N LEU A 226 -2.86 -18.16 -11.50
CA LEU A 226 -2.72 -16.75 -11.15
C LEU A 226 -2.45 -15.90 -12.40
N SER A 227 -1.53 -16.35 -13.26
CA SER A 227 -1.21 -15.69 -14.53
C SER A 227 -2.35 -15.76 -15.54
N ALA A 228 -3.02 -16.91 -15.67
CA ALA A 228 -4.14 -17.08 -16.61
C ALA A 228 -5.35 -16.18 -16.31
N GLN A 229 -5.51 -15.79 -15.03
CA GLN A 229 -6.58 -14.93 -14.53
C GLN A 229 -6.18 -13.45 -14.39
N ARG A 230 -4.91 -13.11 -14.60
CA ARG A 230 -4.43 -11.73 -14.58
C ARG A 230 -5.21 -10.87 -15.58
N GLY A 231 -5.69 -9.72 -15.10
CA GLY A 231 -6.50 -8.77 -15.87
C GLY A 231 -7.93 -9.23 -16.17
N LYS A 232 -8.33 -10.44 -15.76
CA LYS A 232 -9.70 -10.95 -15.90
C LYS A 232 -10.42 -10.96 -14.56
N HIS A 233 -9.88 -11.76 -13.64
CA HIS A 233 -10.40 -11.96 -12.29
C HIS A 233 -9.36 -11.69 -11.22
N VAL A 234 -8.11 -11.43 -11.60
CA VAL A 234 -7.00 -11.09 -10.71
C VAL A 234 -6.44 -9.75 -11.17
N SER A 235 -6.50 -8.74 -10.29
CA SER A 235 -5.95 -7.41 -10.56
C SER A 235 -4.42 -7.45 -10.61
N GLU A 236 -3.83 -6.41 -11.20
CA GLU A 236 -2.37 -6.22 -11.19
C GLU A 236 -1.79 -6.15 -9.78
N SER A 237 -2.55 -5.60 -8.83
CA SER A 237 -2.19 -5.55 -7.40
C SER A 237 -1.99 -6.95 -6.82
N ALA A 238 -2.98 -7.82 -6.99
CA ALA A 238 -2.95 -9.18 -6.48
C ALA A 238 -1.90 -10.02 -7.20
N PHE A 239 -1.84 -9.92 -8.53
CA PHE A 239 -0.87 -10.65 -9.35
C PHE A 239 0.57 -10.30 -8.94
N GLY A 240 0.92 -9.01 -8.91
CA GLY A 240 2.29 -8.55 -8.65
C GLY A 240 2.80 -8.96 -7.27
N ALA A 241 1.96 -8.89 -6.24
CA ALA A 241 2.35 -9.28 -4.89
C ALA A 241 2.47 -10.81 -4.73
N LEU A 242 1.51 -11.57 -5.26
CA LEU A 242 1.50 -13.03 -5.12
C LEU A 242 2.57 -13.71 -5.99
N ASP A 243 2.79 -13.26 -7.22
CA ASP A 243 3.80 -13.85 -8.11
C ASP A 243 5.23 -13.60 -7.60
N LEU A 244 5.47 -12.48 -6.92
CA LEU A 244 6.77 -12.18 -6.33
C LEU A 244 7.14 -13.20 -5.25
N TYR A 245 6.21 -13.49 -4.32
CA TYR A 245 6.44 -14.54 -3.32
C TYR A 245 6.50 -15.94 -3.93
N ALA A 246 5.66 -16.24 -4.92
CA ALA A 246 5.70 -17.53 -5.60
C ALA A 246 7.03 -17.75 -6.34
N GLY A 247 7.60 -16.70 -6.95
CA GLY A 247 8.93 -16.74 -7.54
C GLY A 247 10.01 -17.04 -6.49
N ARG A 248 9.95 -16.35 -5.35
CA ARG A 248 10.91 -16.56 -4.25
C ARG A 248 10.82 -17.97 -3.66
N LEU A 249 9.62 -18.50 -3.45
CA LEU A 249 9.45 -19.88 -2.97
C LEU A 249 10.00 -20.88 -3.99
N ALA A 250 9.79 -20.66 -5.29
CA ALA A 250 10.33 -21.51 -6.33
C ALA A 250 11.87 -21.55 -6.33
N GLU A 251 12.52 -20.41 -6.10
CA GLU A 251 13.99 -20.34 -5.94
C GLU A 251 14.44 -21.15 -4.71
N ARG A 252 13.71 -21.07 -3.60
CA ARG A 252 14.05 -21.81 -2.36
C ARG A 252 13.89 -23.31 -2.50
N LEU A 253 12.85 -23.78 -3.19
CA LEU A 253 12.62 -25.21 -3.46
C LEU A 253 13.64 -25.83 -4.43
N GLN A 254 14.44 -25.01 -5.12
CA GLN A 254 15.49 -25.46 -6.04
C GLN A 254 16.90 -25.32 -5.45
N ALA A 255 17.03 -24.71 -4.28
CA ALA A 255 18.32 -24.58 -3.60
C ALA A 255 18.72 -25.94 -3.02
N PRO A 256 19.97 -26.40 -3.24
CA PRO A 256 20.46 -27.68 -2.74
C PRO A 256 20.68 -27.70 -1.21
#